data_AF-A0A1G5HSG4-F1
#
_entry.id   AF-A0A1G5HSG4-F1
#
_cell.length_a   1.000
_cell.length_b   1.000
_cell.length_c   1.000
_cell.angle_alpha   90.00
_cell.angle_beta   90.00
_cell.angle_gamma   90.00
#
_symmetry.space_group_name_H-M   'P 1'
#
loop_
_entity.id
_entity.type
_entity.pdbx_description
1 polymer ?
#
loop_
_entity_poly.entity_id
_entity_poly.type
_entity_poly.pdbx_seq_one_letter_code
_entity_poly.pdbx_strand_id
1 'polypeptide(L)'
;MNNIDFLDNVARIKENIYGTKLDDLEIDGNGLLWSFLVVSCNLSTFLPGLNAEDHYNMVQNMQFHRSLSGADLYFPSLLNNTRFYDKSDVLAKSKQTPHIFVSYHAGSYYMILRHLAMNDNRFCVVAGDNYIRDYESFVQDVYRDVPNSDTSALQIMSAHDPKLLLKLSKKLNDGVSVFFFIDGNSGTKQNNFASDKNLLKIDFLHHHIYARQGVALLAYLTKAPVATIIAKRDKRLNNSVIIKPVNTDRLLAKKDRNHFVNSVTRKLYGELERYLYKNYEQWSGWFYIHELFDGEAETGPSTASAPETEYNNTPFVVSDAIRLIKHKDESIFMVNRKSYEIMQIGSVLFDVLTFFRTPQQVSTGQPLVLNGDVIGFDFVKELIALNLIKQA
;
A
#
# COMPACT_ATOMS: atom_id res chain seq x y z
N MET A 1 14.28 13.31 -24.26
CA MET A 1 13.05 12.65 -24.79
C MET A 1 11.97 13.69 -24.92
N ASN A 2 11.25 13.69 -26.05
CA ASN A 2 10.18 14.63 -26.34
C ASN A 2 8.80 14.05 -25.90
N ASN A 3 7.70 14.79 -26.08
CA ASN A 3 6.37 14.30 -25.71
C ASN A 3 5.86 13.12 -26.57
N ILE A 4 6.40 12.92 -27.77
CA ILE A 4 6.03 11.81 -28.66
C ILE A 4 6.57 10.50 -28.05
N ASP A 5 7.84 10.51 -27.63
CA ASP A 5 8.48 9.38 -26.94
C ASP A 5 7.71 8.95 -25.67
N PHE A 6 7.10 9.91 -24.96
CA PHE A 6 6.27 9.62 -23.79
C PHE A 6 4.98 8.90 -24.16
N LEU A 7 4.24 9.39 -25.16
CA LEU A 7 2.98 8.79 -25.60
C LEU A 7 3.18 7.38 -26.14
N ASP A 8 4.27 7.14 -26.87
CA ASP A 8 4.63 5.80 -27.35
C ASP A 8 4.93 4.86 -26.17
N ASN A 9 5.63 5.34 -25.14
CA ASN A 9 5.86 4.56 -23.93
C ASN A 9 4.56 4.27 -23.18
N VAL A 10 3.63 5.25 -23.08
CA VAL A 10 2.30 5.02 -22.52
C VAL A 10 1.56 3.93 -23.31
N ALA A 11 1.56 3.99 -24.64
CA ALA A 11 0.90 3.00 -25.48
C ALA A 11 1.46 1.60 -25.25
N ARG A 12 2.79 1.45 -25.21
CA ARG A 12 3.46 0.18 -24.91
C ARG A 12 3.13 -0.35 -23.51
N ILE A 13 3.13 0.51 -22.49
CA ILE A 13 2.75 0.11 -21.12
C ILE A 13 1.30 -0.36 -21.09
N LYS A 14 0.39 0.34 -21.78
CA LYS A 14 -1.02 -0.07 -21.89
C LYS A 14 -1.16 -1.42 -22.58
N GLU A 15 -0.50 -1.62 -23.70
CA GLU A 15 -0.52 -2.89 -24.44
C GLU A 15 -0.02 -4.03 -23.56
N ASN A 16 1.12 -3.84 -22.89
CA ASN A 16 1.70 -4.86 -22.02
C ASN A 16 0.80 -5.21 -20.83
N ILE A 17 0.07 -4.25 -20.25
CA ILE A 17 -0.70 -4.48 -19.02
C ILE A 17 -2.13 -4.92 -19.31
N TYR A 18 -2.81 -4.25 -20.25
CA TYR A 18 -4.19 -4.56 -20.60
C TYR A 18 -4.31 -5.70 -21.62
N GLY A 19 -3.21 -6.02 -22.33
CA GLY A 19 -3.12 -7.21 -23.18
C GLY A 19 -2.92 -8.50 -22.40
N THR A 20 -2.35 -8.43 -21.20
CA THR A 20 -2.22 -9.59 -20.29
C THR A 20 -3.57 -9.93 -19.69
N LYS A 21 -4.00 -11.19 -19.80
CA LYS A 21 -5.19 -11.70 -19.12
C LYS A 21 -4.79 -12.34 -17.80
N LEU A 22 -5.72 -12.43 -16.85
CA LEU A 22 -5.48 -13.06 -15.53
C LEU A 22 -4.90 -14.46 -15.72
N ASP A 23 -5.57 -15.13 -16.61
CA ASP A 23 -5.31 -16.39 -17.25
C ASP A 23 -3.91 -16.62 -17.84
N ASP A 24 -3.18 -15.56 -18.20
CA ASP A 24 -1.84 -15.66 -18.78
C ASP A 24 -0.75 -15.49 -17.71
N LEU A 25 -1.14 -15.32 -16.43
CA LEU A 25 -0.20 -15.08 -15.35
C LEU A 25 0.38 -16.40 -14.82
N GLU A 26 1.70 -16.44 -14.69
CA GLU A 26 2.40 -17.62 -14.19
C GLU A 26 2.18 -17.82 -12.69
N ILE A 27 2.20 -19.09 -12.25
CA ILE A 27 2.08 -19.52 -10.85
C ILE A 27 3.46 -19.53 -10.18
N ASP A 28 4.28 -18.52 -10.43
CA ASP A 28 5.54 -18.33 -9.72
C ASP A 28 5.29 -17.51 -8.45
N GLY A 29 5.96 -17.88 -7.35
CA GLY A 29 5.65 -17.39 -6.00
C GLY A 29 5.83 -15.89 -5.75
N ASN A 30 6.21 -15.10 -6.76
CA ASN A 30 6.37 -13.65 -6.71
C ASN A 30 5.98 -12.91 -8.00
N GLY A 31 5.29 -13.57 -8.94
CA GLY A 31 4.91 -12.96 -10.21
C GLY A 31 3.69 -12.04 -10.15
N LEU A 32 3.19 -11.72 -11.34
CA LEU A 32 1.99 -10.89 -11.52
C LEU A 32 0.73 -11.54 -10.92
N LEU A 33 0.64 -12.89 -10.94
CA LEU A 33 -0.47 -13.60 -10.31
C LEU A 33 -0.47 -13.36 -8.81
N TRP A 34 0.68 -13.53 -8.16
CA TRP A 34 0.84 -13.24 -6.73
C TRP A 34 0.41 -11.81 -6.39
N SER A 35 0.90 -10.84 -7.17
CA SER A 35 0.54 -9.43 -7.01
C SER A 35 -0.97 -9.21 -7.12
N PHE A 36 -1.64 -9.86 -8.07
CA PHE A 36 -3.10 -9.81 -8.19
C PHE A 36 -3.78 -10.38 -6.95
N LEU A 37 -3.41 -11.58 -6.49
CA LEU A 37 -4.02 -12.24 -5.35
C LEU A 37 -3.89 -11.38 -4.08
N VAL A 38 -2.70 -10.83 -3.83
CA VAL A 38 -2.41 -9.93 -2.70
C VAL A 38 -3.22 -8.64 -2.79
N VAL A 39 -3.18 -7.93 -3.92
CA VAL A 39 -3.91 -6.67 -4.08
C VAL A 39 -5.42 -6.89 -3.97
N SER A 40 -5.92 -7.97 -4.57
CA SER A 40 -7.32 -8.34 -4.51
C SER A 40 -7.78 -8.58 -3.06
N CYS A 41 -6.94 -9.24 -2.26
CA CYS A 41 -7.15 -9.36 -0.82
C CYS A 41 -7.16 -7.99 -0.11
N ASN A 42 -6.17 -7.14 -0.39
CA ASN A 42 -6.07 -5.79 0.18
C ASN A 42 -7.31 -4.94 -0.15
N LEU A 43 -7.82 -5.00 -1.38
CA LEU A 43 -9.03 -4.28 -1.77
C LEU A 43 -10.26 -4.76 -0.99
N SER A 44 -10.46 -6.08 -0.85
CA SER A 44 -11.59 -6.60 -0.08
C SER A 44 -11.50 -6.28 1.42
N THR A 45 -10.28 -6.19 1.95
CA THR A 45 -10.04 -5.85 3.35
C THR A 45 -10.27 -4.36 3.59
N PHE A 46 -9.57 -3.48 2.88
CA PHE A 46 -9.58 -2.05 3.17
C PHE A 46 -10.68 -1.26 2.44
N LEU A 47 -11.25 -1.80 1.34
CA LEU A 47 -12.31 -1.20 0.53
C LEU A 47 -13.42 -2.23 0.20
N PRO A 48 -14.10 -2.80 1.21
CA PRO A 48 -15.07 -3.89 1.02
C PRO A 48 -16.29 -3.52 0.15
N GLY A 49 -16.52 -2.23 -0.11
CA GLY A 49 -17.57 -1.76 -1.03
C GLY A 49 -17.24 -1.92 -2.52
N LEU A 50 -16.02 -2.32 -2.89
CA LEU A 50 -15.66 -2.60 -4.29
C LEU A 50 -16.10 -4.00 -4.71
N ASN A 51 -16.59 -4.15 -5.94
CA ASN A 51 -16.97 -5.44 -6.47
C ASN A 51 -15.72 -6.30 -6.72
N ALA A 52 -15.69 -7.47 -6.09
CA ALA A 52 -14.64 -8.47 -6.21
C ALA A 52 -14.38 -8.92 -7.66
N GLU A 53 -15.40 -8.91 -8.52
CA GLU A 53 -15.31 -9.27 -9.94
C GLU A 53 -14.48 -8.26 -10.74
N ASP A 54 -14.47 -6.99 -10.33
CA ASP A 54 -13.73 -5.92 -11.01
C ASP A 54 -12.27 -5.83 -10.57
N HIS A 55 -11.87 -6.58 -9.52
CA HIS A 55 -10.54 -6.47 -8.93
C HIS A 55 -9.41 -6.69 -9.95
N TYR A 56 -9.59 -7.58 -10.92
CA TYR A 56 -8.55 -7.83 -11.92
C TYR A 56 -8.28 -6.57 -12.76
N ASN A 57 -9.34 -5.94 -13.28
CA ASN A 57 -9.25 -4.69 -14.04
C ASN A 57 -8.66 -3.56 -13.18
N MET A 58 -9.03 -3.49 -11.90
CA MET A 58 -8.47 -2.53 -10.96
C MET A 58 -6.97 -2.74 -10.72
N VAL A 59 -6.53 -4.00 -10.59
CA VAL A 59 -5.11 -4.35 -10.46
C VAL A 59 -4.34 -3.97 -11.72
N GLN A 60 -4.89 -4.20 -12.91
CA GLN A 60 -4.30 -3.73 -14.16
C GLN A 60 -4.14 -2.20 -14.16
N ASN A 61 -5.16 -1.45 -13.75
CA ASN A 61 -5.06 0.01 -13.63
C ASN A 61 -4.00 0.45 -12.62
N MET A 62 -3.87 -0.25 -11.49
CA MET A 62 -2.82 0.01 -10.50
C MET A 62 -1.43 -0.25 -11.05
N GLN A 63 -1.23 -1.39 -11.75
CA GLN A 63 0.05 -1.68 -12.40
C GLN A 63 0.36 -0.67 -13.49
N PHE A 64 -0.64 -0.24 -14.27
CA PHE A 64 -0.48 0.80 -15.27
C PHE A 64 0.03 2.10 -14.63
N HIS A 65 -0.60 2.56 -13.57
CA HIS A 65 -0.18 3.77 -12.87
C HIS A 65 1.20 3.64 -12.22
N ARG A 66 1.52 2.46 -11.66
CA ARG A 66 2.84 2.17 -11.07
C ARG A 66 3.95 2.19 -12.13
N SER A 67 3.77 1.48 -13.25
CA SER A 67 4.71 1.48 -14.38
C SER A 67 4.88 2.86 -14.98
N LEU A 68 3.78 3.60 -15.14
CA LEU A 68 3.81 4.97 -15.64
C LEU A 68 4.60 5.90 -14.70
N SER A 69 4.44 5.77 -13.38
CA SER A 69 5.23 6.56 -12.43
C SER A 69 6.73 6.28 -12.52
N GLY A 70 7.14 5.04 -12.78
CA GLY A 70 8.54 4.72 -13.09
C GLY A 70 9.00 5.37 -14.39
N ALA A 71 8.17 5.34 -15.44
CA ALA A 71 8.46 5.96 -16.72
C ALA A 71 8.60 7.49 -16.63
N ASP A 72 7.77 8.16 -15.82
CA ASP A 72 7.77 9.63 -15.70
C ASP A 72 9.13 10.23 -15.32
N LEU A 73 9.95 9.47 -14.60
CA LEU A 73 11.30 9.89 -14.20
C LEU A 73 12.19 10.21 -15.42
N TYR A 74 11.97 9.52 -16.54
CA TYR A 74 12.69 9.65 -17.81
C TYR A 74 12.19 10.79 -18.71
N PHE A 75 11.07 11.44 -18.37
CA PHE A 75 10.46 12.48 -19.21
C PHE A 75 10.39 13.83 -18.47
N PRO A 76 11.51 14.58 -18.41
CA PRO A 76 11.55 15.91 -17.81
C PRO A 76 10.45 16.87 -18.28
N SER A 77 10.05 16.76 -19.56
CA SER A 77 9.03 17.62 -20.17
C SER A 77 7.66 17.53 -19.51
N LEU A 78 7.37 16.44 -18.78
CA LEU A 78 6.13 16.28 -18.03
C LEU A 78 5.97 17.36 -16.94
N LEU A 79 7.08 17.88 -16.41
CA LEU A 79 7.03 18.92 -15.41
C LEU A 79 6.36 20.20 -15.95
N ASN A 80 6.62 20.55 -17.22
CA ASN A 80 6.10 21.77 -17.85
C ASN A 80 4.56 21.80 -17.90
N ASN A 81 3.94 20.62 -17.91
CA ASN A 81 2.48 20.46 -17.94
C ASN A 81 1.89 20.04 -16.59
N THR A 82 2.72 19.89 -15.55
CA THR A 82 2.27 19.49 -14.22
C THR A 82 1.70 20.70 -13.47
N ARG A 83 0.46 20.58 -12.99
CA ARG A 83 -0.19 21.64 -12.21
C ARG A 83 0.13 21.49 -10.72
N PHE A 84 0.70 22.52 -10.11
CA PHE A 84 0.96 22.58 -8.68
C PHE A 84 -0.12 23.40 -7.97
N TYR A 85 -0.79 22.79 -7.00
CA TYR A 85 -1.79 23.45 -6.15
C TYR A 85 -1.19 23.66 -4.75
N ASP A 86 -0.50 24.79 -4.58
CA ASP A 86 0.15 25.20 -3.33
C ASP A 86 -0.43 26.53 -2.83
N LYS A 87 -1.65 26.50 -2.30
CA LYS A 87 -2.35 27.72 -1.85
C LYS A 87 -1.68 28.44 -0.68
N SER A 88 -0.73 27.79 -0.01
CA SER A 88 -0.07 28.31 1.20
C SER A 88 1.39 28.69 0.96
N ASP A 89 1.82 28.69 -0.31
CA ASP A 89 3.18 29.01 -0.75
C ASP A 89 4.26 28.21 0.00
N VAL A 90 3.95 26.95 0.33
CA VAL A 90 4.87 26.05 1.05
C VAL A 90 6.19 25.93 0.30
N LEU A 91 6.14 25.75 -1.03
CA LEU A 91 7.33 25.60 -1.86
C LEU A 91 8.23 26.83 -1.82
N ALA A 92 7.65 28.02 -1.94
CA ALA A 92 8.39 29.27 -1.87
C ALA A 92 9.00 29.48 -0.46
N LYS A 93 8.21 29.24 0.60
CA LYS A 93 8.65 29.33 2.00
C LYS A 93 9.76 28.33 2.31
N SER A 94 9.74 27.16 1.68
CA SER A 94 10.75 26.13 1.92
C SER A 94 12.17 26.48 1.48
N LYS A 95 12.33 27.53 0.66
CA LYS A 95 13.64 28.09 0.31
C LYS A 95 14.28 28.88 1.46
N GLN A 96 13.46 29.40 2.38
CA GLN A 96 13.90 30.24 3.50
C GLN A 96 13.88 29.47 4.82
N THR A 97 12.91 28.58 4.99
CA THR A 97 12.75 27.77 6.19
C THR A 97 12.62 26.31 5.77
N PRO A 98 13.50 25.41 6.22
CA PRO A 98 13.45 24.01 5.80
C PRO A 98 12.16 23.33 6.27
N HIS A 99 11.59 22.51 5.40
CA HIS A 99 10.34 21.79 5.64
C HIS A 99 10.58 20.28 5.73
N ILE A 100 9.67 19.59 6.41
CA ILE A 100 9.49 18.16 6.29
C ILE A 100 8.36 17.93 5.27
N PHE A 101 8.73 17.48 4.08
CA PHE A 101 7.81 17.07 3.03
C PHE A 101 7.44 15.60 3.19
N VAL A 102 6.13 15.34 3.17
CA VAL A 102 5.56 14.00 3.27
C VAL A 102 4.77 13.72 2.02
N SER A 103 5.16 12.70 1.29
CA SER A 103 4.50 12.22 0.09
C SER A 103 4.16 10.74 0.20
N TYR A 104 3.51 10.24 -0.84
CA TYR A 104 3.03 8.88 -0.98
C TYR A 104 3.36 8.42 -2.40
N HIS A 105 3.47 7.12 -2.61
CA HIS A 105 3.67 6.51 -3.92
C HIS A 105 2.36 6.54 -4.72
N ALA A 106 1.86 7.74 -4.99
CA ALA A 106 0.58 8.00 -5.65
C ALA A 106 0.76 8.92 -6.86
N GLY A 107 0.12 8.60 -7.98
CA GLY A 107 0.21 9.40 -9.20
C GLY A 107 1.66 9.59 -9.66
N SER A 108 1.96 10.73 -10.29
CA SER A 108 3.32 11.08 -10.73
C SER A 108 4.17 11.69 -9.61
N TYR A 109 4.49 10.87 -8.60
CA TYR A 109 5.13 11.34 -7.36
C TYR A 109 6.59 11.78 -7.52
N TYR A 110 7.24 11.52 -8.67
CA TYR A 110 8.58 12.07 -8.97
C TYR A 110 8.56 13.52 -9.42
N MET A 111 7.41 14.04 -9.91
CA MET A 111 7.33 15.41 -10.43
C MET A 111 7.61 16.46 -9.37
N ILE A 112 7.22 16.21 -8.12
CA ILE A 112 7.55 17.13 -7.02
C ILE A 112 9.05 17.18 -6.76
N LEU A 113 9.73 16.03 -6.74
CA LEU A 113 11.16 16.00 -6.48
C LEU A 113 11.93 16.76 -7.58
N ARG A 114 11.53 16.56 -8.84
CA ARG A 114 12.08 17.32 -9.97
C ARG A 114 11.77 18.81 -9.86
N HIS A 115 10.55 19.18 -9.46
CA HIS A 115 10.16 20.57 -9.25
C HIS A 115 11.02 21.25 -8.17
N LEU A 116 11.20 20.59 -7.01
CA LEU A 116 12.05 21.10 -5.93
C LEU A 116 13.48 21.34 -6.43
N ALA A 117 14.05 20.37 -7.14
CA ALA A 117 15.42 20.49 -7.67
C ALA A 117 15.56 21.63 -8.70
N MET A 118 14.59 21.78 -9.62
CA MET A 118 14.62 22.82 -10.66
C MET A 118 14.35 24.24 -10.13
N ASN A 119 13.93 24.36 -8.87
CA ASN A 119 13.62 25.64 -8.24
C ASN A 119 14.59 25.98 -7.10
N ASP A 120 15.79 25.40 -7.07
CA ASP A 120 16.82 25.64 -6.06
C ASP A 120 16.35 25.37 -4.61
N ASN A 121 15.35 24.50 -4.42
CA ASN A 121 15.01 24.03 -3.08
C ASN A 121 16.08 23.05 -2.63
N ARG A 122 16.68 23.28 -1.46
CA ARG A 122 17.65 22.36 -0.85
C ARG A 122 16.88 21.28 -0.09
N PHE A 123 17.03 20.02 -0.51
CA PHE A 123 16.38 18.90 0.17
C PHE A 123 17.19 17.60 0.10
N CYS A 124 16.93 16.69 1.03
CA CYS A 124 17.33 15.29 0.96
C CYS A 124 16.11 14.37 0.94
N VAL A 125 16.26 13.19 0.35
CA VAL A 125 15.22 12.16 0.26
C VAL A 125 15.59 10.99 1.16
N VAL A 126 14.63 10.48 1.92
CA VAL A 126 14.80 9.26 2.69
C VAL A 126 14.26 8.08 1.87
N ALA A 127 15.09 7.06 1.69
CA ALA A 127 14.75 5.87 0.90
C ALA A 127 15.29 4.57 1.55
N GLY A 128 14.69 3.44 1.21
CA GLY A 128 15.17 2.12 1.65
C GLY A 128 16.46 1.70 0.94
N ASP A 129 17.24 0.81 1.56
CA ASP A 129 18.58 0.43 1.08
C ASP A 129 18.55 -0.25 -0.28
N ASN A 130 17.50 -1.02 -0.58
CA ASN A 130 17.30 -1.61 -1.90
C ASN A 130 17.13 -0.53 -2.97
N TYR A 131 16.34 0.52 -2.69
CA TYR A 131 16.20 1.64 -3.61
C TYR A 131 17.52 2.37 -3.83
N ILE A 132 18.29 2.59 -2.77
CA ILE A 132 19.62 3.22 -2.86
C ILE A 132 20.54 2.35 -3.72
N ARG A 133 20.68 1.07 -3.41
CA ARG A 133 21.55 0.16 -4.17
C ARG A 133 21.19 0.11 -5.67
N ASP A 134 19.90 0.02 -5.97
CA ASP A 134 19.45 -0.30 -7.32
C ASP A 134 19.20 0.97 -8.17
N TYR A 135 18.95 2.12 -7.54
CA TYR A 135 18.54 3.35 -8.22
C TYR A 135 19.32 4.60 -7.83
N GLU A 136 20.24 4.59 -6.85
CA GLU A 136 20.95 5.80 -6.44
C GLU A 136 21.73 6.42 -7.59
N SER A 137 22.59 5.65 -8.27
CA SER A 137 23.38 6.16 -9.40
C SER A 137 22.50 6.78 -10.47
N PHE A 138 21.42 6.08 -10.83
CA PHE A 138 20.45 6.55 -11.82
C PHE A 138 19.71 7.82 -11.37
N VAL A 139 19.28 7.88 -10.12
CA VAL A 139 18.63 9.08 -9.56
C VAL A 139 19.63 10.24 -9.58
N GLN A 140 20.88 10.02 -9.17
CA GLN A 140 21.93 11.04 -9.25
C GLN A 140 22.09 11.55 -10.69
N ASP A 141 22.04 10.68 -11.70
CA ASP A 141 22.13 11.06 -13.12
C ASP A 141 20.98 11.96 -13.53
N VAL A 142 19.75 11.59 -13.16
CA VAL A 142 18.55 12.37 -13.47
C VAL A 142 18.59 13.76 -12.81
N TYR A 143 19.21 13.89 -11.64
CA TYR A 143 19.37 15.17 -10.93
C TYR A 143 20.65 15.94 -11.29
N ARG A 144 21.64 15.32 -11.93
CA ARG A 144 22.83 16.00 -12.45
C ARG A 144 22.50 16.98 -13.58
N ASP A 145 21.50 16.65 -14.38
CA ASP A 145 21.05 17.49 -15.50
C ASP A 145 20.13 18.65 -15.06
N VAL A 146 19.83 18.75 -13.76
CA VAL A 146 19.06 19.87 -13.23
C VAL A 146 20.00 21.04 -12.98
N PRO A 147 19.81 22.20 -13.63
CA PRO A 147 20.60 23.38 -13.36
C PRO A 147 20.27 23.90 -11.95
N ASN A 148 21.04 23.45 -10.96
CA ASN A 148 20.96 23.87 -9.57
C ASN A 148 22.30 24.50 -9.17
N SER A 149 22.24 25.57 -8.38
CA SER A 149 23.41 26.26 -7.84
C SER A 149 24.22 25.43 -6.82
N ASP A 150 23.62 24.41 -6.20
CA ASP A 150 24.28 23.47 -5.28
C ASP A 150 24.67 22.18 -6.04
N THR A 151 25.97 21.97 -6.26
CA THR A 151 26.51 20.80 -6.99
C THR A 151 26.42 19.50 -6.19
N SER A 152 25.99 19.53 -4.93
CA SER A 152 25.66 18.32 -4.20
C SER A 152 24.30 17.82 -4.69
N ALA A 153 24.35 16.99 -5.73
CA ALA A 153 23.20 16.28 -6.30
C ALA A 153 22.32 15.66 -5.21
N LEU A 154 21.04 15.42 -5.53
CA LEU A 154 19.99 14.98 -4.60
C LEU A 154 20.52 14.01 -3.53
N GLN A 155 20.59 14.45 -2.28
CA GLN A 155 21.14 13.61 -1.22
C GLN A 155 20.11 12.56 -0.81
N ILE A 156 20.45 11.28 -0.98
CA ILE A 156 19.61 10.16 -0.56
C ILE A 156 20.14 9.61 0.77
N MET A 157 19.25 9.40 1.72
CA MET A 157 19.57 8.91 3.06
C MET A 157 18.84 7.60 3.33
N SER A 158 19.57 6.61 3.85
CA SER A 158 19.00 5.30 4.19
C SER A 158 17.98 5.38 5.33
N ALA A 159 16.82 4.78 5.10
CA ALA A 159 15.77 4.59 6.10
C ALA A 159 16.19 3.60 7.23
N HIS A 160 17.22 2.79 7.01
CA HIS A 160 17.73 1.80 7.97
C HIS A 160 18.89 2.33 8.83
N ASP A 161 19.36 3.56 8.58
CA ASP A 161 20.41 4.16 9.39
C ASP A 161 19.92 4.39 10.84
N PRO A 162 20.54 3.76 11.85
CA PRO A 162 20.12 3.91 13.25
C PRO A 162 20.29 5.34 13.79
N LYS A 163 21.09 6.18 13.10
CA LYS A 163 21.30 7.60 13.41
C LYS A 163 20.50 8.52 12.49
N LEU A 164 19.57 8.00 11.69
CA LEU A 164 18.81 8.77 10.71
C LEU A 164 18.17 10.03 11.31
N LEU A 165 17.40 9.90 12.40
CA LEU A 165 16.72 11.06 13.02
C LEU A 165 17.70 12.16 13.43
N LEU A 166 18.87 11.81 13.95
CA LEU A 166 19.91 12.78 14.31
C LEU A 166 20.48 13.47 13.07
N LYS A 167 20.78 12.70 12.02
CA LYS A 167 21.30 13.25 10.76
C LYS A 167 20.29 14.16 10.07
N LEU A 168 19.01 13.77 10.05
CA LEU A 168 17.93 14.59 9.50
C LEU A 168 17.68 15.86 10.31
N SER A 169 17.75 15.78 11.64
CA SER A 169 17.67 16.97 12.50
C SER A 169 18.79 17.97 12.17
N LYS A 170 20.00 17.47 11.93
CA LYS A 170 21.12 18.30 11.48
C LYS A 170 20.84 18.92 10.10
N LYS A 171 20.33 18.15 9.13
CA LYS A 171 19.97 18.67 7.80
C LYS A 171 18.95 19.81 7.89
N LEU A 172 17.90 19.63 8.69
CA LEU A 172 16.92 20.68 8.92
C LEU A 172 17.56 21.91 9.58
N ASN A 173 18.47 21.75 10.55
CA ASN A 173 19.19 22.90 11.12
C ASN A 173 20.12 23.60 10.11
N ASP A 174 20.69 22.87 9.16
CA ASP A 174 21.57 23.39 8.10
C ASP A 174 20.79 24.03 6.92
N GLY A 175 19.47 24.22 7.07
CA GLY A 175 18.61 24.82 6.04
C GLY A 175 18.24 23.87 4.90
N VAL A 176 18.34 22.55 5.10
CA VAL A 176 18.02 21.52 4.10
C VAL A 176 16.70 20.85 4.47
N SER A 177 15.71 20.94 3.58
CA SER A 177 14.42 20.26 3.75
C SER A 177 14.57 18.74 3.68
N VAL A 178 13.63 17.99 4.25
CA VAL A 178 13.65 16.53 4.23
C VAL A 178 12.40 16.02 3.54
N PHE A 179 12.53 15.04 2.65
CA PHE A 179 11.44 14.45 1.90
C PHE A 179 11.28 12.97 2.24
N PHE A 180 10.05 12.56 2.55
CA PHE A 180 9.68 11.19 2.86
C PHE A 180 8.57 10.68 1.94
N PHE A 181 8.66 9.41 1.54
CA PHE A 181 7.49 8.61 1.20
C PHE A 181 7.05 7.83 2.43
N ILE A 182 6.03 8.33 3.14
CA ILE A 182 5.66 7.79 4.45
C ILE A 182 4.96 6.43 4.37
N ASP A 183 4.37 6.14 3.22
CA ASP A 183 3.71 4.88 2.91
C ASP A 183 4.68 3.76 2.54
N GLY A 184 6.00 3.93 2.70
CA GLY A 184 6.95 2.84 2.58
C GLY A 184 6.99 1.97 3.85
N ASN A 185 7.27 0.67 3.66
CA ASN A 185 7.39 -0.36 4.70
C ASN A 185 8.85 -0.72 5.04
N SER A 186 9.84 -0.01 4.50
CA SER A 186 11.26 -0.33 4.74
C SER A 186 11.60 -0.32 6.24
N GLY A 187 12.08 -1.45 6.74
CA GLY A 187 12.52 -1.63 8.12
C GLY A 187 11.43 -1.97 9.14
N THR A 188 10.21 -2.35 8.71
CA THR A 188 9.22 -3.01 9.57
C THR A 188 9.44 -4.51 9.58
N LYS A 189 9.55 -5.13 10.77
CA LYS A 189 9.57 -6.58 10.89
C LYS A 189 8.14 -7.07 11.07
N GLN A 190 7.61 -7.76 10.05
CA GLN A 190 6.40 -8.55 10.20
C GLN A 190 6.60 -9.50 11.39
N ASN A 191 5.58 -9.69 12.23
CA ASN A 191 5.52 -10.56 13.42
C ASN A 191 5.70 -9.91 14.80
N ASN A 192 5.91 -8.59 14.94
CA ASN A 192 6.02 -7.95 16.27
C ASN A 192 5.51 -6.50 16.32
N PHE A 193 4.40 -6.21 15.64
CA PHE A 193 3.87 -4.84 15.57
C PHE A 193 3.53 -4.23 16.94
N ALA A 194 2.88 -5.01 17.83
CA ALA A 194 2.43 -4.52 19.13
C ALA A 194 3.59 -4.16 20.09
N SER A 195 4.77 -4.75 19.91
CA SER A 195 5.94 -4.50 20.76
C SER A 195 6.91 -3.46 20.17
N ASP A 196 6.76 -3.07 18.91
CA ASP A 196 7.60 -2.05 18.28
C ASP A 196 7.15 -0.64 18.67
N LYS A 197 7.88 -0.04 19.61
CA LYS A 197 7.68 1.35 20.09
C LYS A 197 7.78 2.41 18.98
N ASN A 198 8.34 2.09 17.82
CA ASN A 198 8.46 3.03 16.69
C ASN A 198 7.23 3.00 15.76
N LEU A 199 6.30 2.07 16.01
CA LEU A 199 5.07 1.92 15.26
C LEU A 199 3.88 2.47 16.05
N LEU A 200 2.90 2.96 15.31
CA LEU A 200 1.64 3.42 15.85
C LEU A 200 0.51 2.71 15.12
N LYS A 201 -0.32 1.99 15.87
CA LYS A 201 -1.60 1.50 15.35
C LYS A 201 -2.52 2.69 15.09
N ILE A 202 -2.91 2.88 13.84
CA ILE A 202 -3.82 3.94 13.40
C ILE A 202 -4.96 3.35 12.59
N ASP A 203 -6.14 3.95 12.72
CA ASP A 203 -7.26 3.66 11.83
C ASP A 203 -6.91 4.14 10.42
N PHE A 204 -7.21 3.31 9.43
CA PHE A 204 -6.93 3.56 8.02
C PHE A 204 -7.94 2.82 7.15
N LEU A 205 -8.81 3.58 6.48
CA LEU A 205 -9.95 3.04 5.74
C LEU A 205 -10.83 2.18 6.67
N HIS A 206 -11.21 0.97 6.24
CA HIS A 206 -12.06 0.06 7.02
C HIS A 206 -11.31 -0.79 8.07
N HIS A 207 -10.00 -0.57 8.25
CA HIS A 207 -9.17 -1.33 9.20
C HIS A 207 -8.15 -0.42 9.89
N HIS A 208 -7.11 -1.01 10.45
CA HIS A 208 -5.94 -0.33 10.95
C HIS A 208 -4.69 -0.69 10.17
N ILE A 209 -3.66 0.13 10.33
CA ILE A 209 -2.28 -0.18 9.95
C ILE A 209 -1.32 0.26 11.05
N TYR A 210 -0.10 -0.27 11.02
CA TYR A 210 1.01 0.15 11.86
C TYR A 210 1.90 1.14 11.11
N ALA A 211 1.71 2.42 11.42
CA ALA A 211 2.44 3.52 10.82
C ALA A 211 3.72 3.85 11.59
N ARG A 212 4.81 4.15 10.87
CA ARG A 212 6.07 4.60 11.47
C ARG A 212 5.90 6.01 12.05
N GLN A 213 6.39 6.21 13.27
CA GLN A 213 6.27 7.49 13.97
C GLN A 213 7.38 8.51 13.64
N GLY A 214 8.40 8.10 12.87
CA GLY A 214 9.66 8.85 12.69
C GLY A 214 9.48 10.27 12.14
N VAL A 215 8.58 10.46 11.16
CA VAL A 215 8.30 11.78 10.56
C VAL A 215 7.74 12.75 11.61
N ALA A 216 6.73 12.31 12.36
CA ALA A 216 6.11 13.13 13.39
C ALA A 216 7.06 13.38 14.57
N LEU A 217 7.89 12.39 14.93
CA LEU A 217 8.93 12.58 15.94
C LEU A 217 9.98 13.60 15.49
N LEU A 218 10.43 13.53 14.24
CA LEU A 218 11.37 14.52 13.67
C LEU A 218 10.78 15.94 13.72
N ALA A 219 9.51 16.09 13.33
CA ALA A 219 8.80 17.37 13.40
C ALA A 219 8.71 17.90 14.84
N TYR A 220 8.46 17.04 15.82
CA TYR A 220 8.44 17.43 17.23
C TYR A 220 9.80 17.94 17.71
N LEU A 221 10.88 17.22 17.38
CA LEU A 221 12.23 17.51 17.85
C LEU A 221 12.80 18.79 17.23
N THR A 222 12.52 19.01 15.94
CA THR A 222 13.09 20.11 15.16
C THR A 222 12.18 21.32 15.08
N LYS A 223 10.89 21.15 15.40
CA LYS A 223 9.83 22.15 15.18
C LYS A 223 9.73 22.58 13.70
N ALA A 224 10.31 21.80 12.78
CA ALA A 224 10.25 22.10 11.36
C ALA A 224 8.79 22.01 10.86
N PRO A 225 8.34 22.94 10.00
CA PRO A 225 7.04 22.87 9.38
C PRO A 225 6.87 21.58 8.58
N VAL A 226 5.68 20.97 8.65
CA VAL A 226 5.36 19.74 7.90
C VAL A 226 4.37 20.07 6.79
N ALA A 227 4.57 19.51 5.60
CA ALA A 227 3.63 19.61 4.50
C ALA A 227 3.40 18.25 3.84
N THR A 228 2.13 17.97 3.52
CA THR A 228 1.76 16.81 2.70
C THR A 228 1.75 17.19 1.24
N ILE A 229 2.20 16.26 0.41
CA ILE A 229 2.30 16.38 -1.04
C ILE A 229 1.69 15.12 -1.64
N ILE A 230 0.65 15.29 -2.45
CA ILE A 230 0.01 14.16 -3.13
C ILE A 230 -0.05 14.48 -4.63
N ALA A 231 0.61 13.64 -5.43
CA ALA A 231 0.49 13.69 -6.87
C ALA A 231 -0.71 12.85 -7.33
N LYS A 232 -1.34 13.28 -8.42
CA LYS A 232 -2.47 12.60 -9.05
C LYS A 232 -2.46 12.83 -10.55
N ARG A 233 -3.07 11.91 -11.27
CA ARG A 233 -3.35 11.99 -12.70
C ARG A 233 -4.85 12.11 -12.93
N ASP A 234 -5.24 12.89 -13.93
CA ASP A 234 -6.61 12.83 -14.44
C ASP A 234 -6.76 11.70 -15.47
N LYS A 235 -7.98 11.54 -16.02
CA LYS A 235 -8.27 10.53 -17.05
C LYS A 235 -7.49 10.73 -18.36
N ARG A 236 -6.96 11.92 -18.61
CA ARG A 236 -6.11 12.26 -19.75
C ARG A 236 -4.63 12.16 -19.40
N LEU A 237 -4.29 11.63 -18.22
CA LEU A 237 -2.95 11.49 -17.69
C LEU A 237 -2.24 12.84 -17.43
N ASN A 238 -2.99 13.94 -17.31
CA ASN A 238 -2.39 15.20 -16.88
C ASN A 238 -2.00 15.11 -15.41
N ASN A 239 -0.78 15.49 -15.11
CA ASN A 239 -0.23 15.47 -13.76
C ASN A 239 -0.69 16.70 -12.97
N SER A 240 -1.04 16.46 -11.71
CA SER A 240 -1.15 17.54 -10.74
C SER A 240 -0.62 17.13 -9.37
N VAL A 241 -0.10 18.10 -8.64
CA VAL A 241 0.47 17.93 -7.30
C VAL A 241 -0.27 18.86 -6.37
N ILE A 242 -0.81 18.30 -5.28
CA ILE A 242 -1.52 19.04 -4.25
C ILE A 242 -0.61 19.14 -3.04
N ILE A 243 -0.38 20.37 -2.55
CA ILE A 243 0.50 20.65 -1.43
C ILE A 243 -0.31 21.30 -0.33
N LYS A 244 -0.23 20.75 0.88
CA LYS A 244 -0.97 21.26 2.05
C LYS A 244 -0.07 21.32 3.28
N PRO A 245 0.01 22.46 3.97
CA PRO A 245 0.68 22.52 5.27
C PRO A 245 -0.12 21.70 6.30
N VAL A 246 0.60 21.00 7.16
CA VAL A 246 0.04 20.35 8.35
C VAL A 246 0.17 21.32 9.51
N ASN A 247 -0.94 21.71 10.12
CA ASN A 247 -0.92 22.61 11.28
C ASN A 247 -0.32 21.89 12.51
N THR A 248 1.00 22.03 12.67
CA THR A 248 1.82 21.49 13.76
C THR A 248 1.92 22.47 14.93
N ASP A 249 1.92 23.79 14.68
CA ASP A 249 2.15 24.81 15.72
C ASP A 249 1.12 24.73 16.85
N ARG A 250 -0.16 24.56 16.49
CA ARG A 250 -1.24 24.37 17.47
C ARG A 250 -1.06 23.09 18.29
N LEU A 251 -0.46 22.06 17.71
CA LEU A 251 -0.21 20.78 18.39
C LEU A 251 1.01 20.87 19.31
N LEU A 252 2.07 21.57 18.89
CA LEU A 252 3.26 21.85 19.71
C LEU A 252 2.91 22.66 20.95
N ALA A 253 1.99 23.63 20.84
CA ALA A 253 1.63 24.53 21.93
C ALA A 253 0.86 23.87 23.09
N LYS A 254 0.34 22.65 22.93
CA LYS A 254 -0.71 22.14 23.83
C LYS A 254 -0.40 20.82 24.56
N LYS A 255 0.62 20.03 24.20
CA LYS A 255 0.62 18.59 24.56
C LYS A 255 2.00 17.92 24.70
N ASP A 256 1.98 16.75 25.33
CA ASP A 256 3.11 15.82 25.43
C ASP A 256 3.55 15.28 24.06
N ARG A 257 4.81 14.81 23.98
CA ARG A 257 5.43 14.26 22.76
C ARG A 257 4.59 13.17 22.11
N ASN A 258 4.07 12.22 22.89
CA ASN A 258 3.38 11.05 22.34
C ASN A 258 2.06 11.47 21.69
N HIS A 259 1.36 12.43 22.29
CA HIS A 259 0.16 12.98 21.70
C HIS A 259 0.45 13.75 20.40
N PHE A 260 1.50 14.56 20.37
CA PHE A 260 1.91 15.26 19.14
C PHE A 260 2.18 14.25 18.02
N VAL A 261 3.01 13.26 18.30
CA VAL A 261 3.40 12.21 17.35
C VAL A 261 2.16 11.48 16.84
N ASN A 262 1.28 11.03 17.73
CA ASN A 262 0.04 10.36 17.37
C ASN A 262 -0.85 11.23 16.47
N SER A 263 -1.08 12.49 16.85
CA SER A 263 -1.93 13.41 16.12
C SER A 263 -1.40 13.74 14.73
N VAL A 264 -0.09 13.96 14.60
CA VAL A 264 0.53 14.27 13.31
C VAL A 264 0.51 13.03 12.42
N THR A 265 0.93 11.86 12.91
CA THR A 265 0.89 10.62 12.12
C THR A 265 -0.50 10.31 11.59
N ARG A 266 -1.54 10.40 12.43
CA ARG A 266 -2.94 10.22 11.99
C ARG A 266 -3.38 11.25 10.94
N LYS A 267 -2.98 12.51 11.08
CA LYS A 267 -3.26 13.54 10.05
C LYS A 267 -2.59 13.22 8.71
N LEU A 268 -1.35 12.75 8.73
CA LEU A 268 -0.62 12.38 7.51
C LEU A 268 -1.33 11.22 6.79
N TYR A 269 -1.67 10.14 7.48
CA TYR A 269 -2.39 9.04 6.84
C TYR A 269 -3.84 9.39 6.48
N GLY A 270 -4.51 10.27 7.22
CA GLY A 270 -5.84 10.77 6.87
C GLY A 270 -5.87 11.67 5.62
N GLU A 271 -4.75 12.23 5.18
CA GLU A 271 -4.65 12.85 3.84
C GLU A 271 -4.60 11.78 2.73
N LEU A 272 -3.86 10.69 2.93
CA LEU A 272 -3.83 9.55 2.02
C LEU A 272 -5.21 8.88 1.93
N GLU A 273 -5.87 8.64 3.06
CA GLU A 273 -7.19 8.02 3.10
C GLU A 273 -8.20 8.80 2.25
N ARG A 274 -8.27 10.13 2.44
CA ARG A 274 -9.13 11.02 1.63
C ARG A 274 -8.79 10.98 0.15
N TYR A 275 -7.52 10.76 -0.20
CA TYR A 275 -7.10 10.59 -1.58
C TYR A 275 -7.61 9.26 -2.17
N LEU A 276 -7.48 8.17 -1.42
CA LEU A 276 -7.82 6.81 -1.86
C LEU A 276 -9.30 6.64 -2.15
N TYR A 277 -10.21 7.29 -1.40
CA TYR A 277 -11.65 7.24 -1.69
C TYR A 277 -12.02 7.65 -3.13
N LYS A 278 -11.16 8.41 -3.83
CA LYS A 278 -11.41 8.86 -5.21
C LYS A 278 -10.40 8.37 -6.24
N ASN A 279 -9.20 7.96 -5.81
CA ASN A 279 -8.08 7.67 -6.70
C ASN A 279 -7.30 6.43 -6.24
N TYR A 280 -7.98 5.43 -5.68
CA TYR A 280 -7.34 4.23 -5.13
C TYR A 280 -6.41 3.54 -6.14
N GLU A 281 -6.80 3.48 -7.42
CA GLU A 281 -5.99 2.83 -8.47
C GLU A 281 -4.62 3.51 -8.72
N GLN A 282 -4.41 4.73 -8.23
CA GLN A 282 -3.16 5.45 -8.46
C GLN A 282 -2.13 5.28 -7.35
N TRP A 283 -2.45 4.54 -6.29
CA TRP A 283 -1.55 4.34 -5.15
C TRP A 283 -0.87 2.97 -5.22
N SER A 284 0.47 2.97 -5.26
CA SER A 284 1.26 1.73 -5.31
C SER A 284 1.28 0.97 -3.98
N GLY A 285 0.79 1.54 -2.89
CA GLY A 285 0.79 0.85 -1.59
C GLY A 285 -0.17 -0.33 -1.50
N TRP A 286 -1.10 -0.49 -2.44
CA TRP A 286 -1.93 -1.69 -2.51
C TRP A 286 -1.14 -2.99 -2.67
N PHE A 287 0.07 -2.93 -3.21
CA PHE A 287 0.91 -4.12 -3.39
C PHE A 287 1.58 -4.58 -2.10
N TYR A 288 1.62 -3.76 -1.05
CA TYR A 288 2.38 -4.04 0.17
C TYR A 288 1.71 -3.55 1.47
N ILE A 289 0.48 -3.02 1.43
CA ILE A 289 -0.23 -2.55 2.62
C ILE A 289 -0.44 -3.67 3.65
N HIS A 290 -0.59 -4.92 3.19
CA HIS A 290 -0.65 -6.11 4.05
C HIS A 290 0.55 -6.23 5.00
N GLU A 291 1.72 -5.72 4.62
CA GLU A 291 2.91 -5.74 5.46
C GLU A 291 2.86 -4.74 6.62
N LEU A 292 1.88 -3.84 6.63
CA LEU A 292 1.62 -2.86 7.69
C LEU A 292 0.40 -3.26 8.53
N PHE A 293 -0.12 -4.47 8.35
CA PHE A 293 -1.35 -4.95 8.98
C PHE A 293 -1.07 -6.32 9.62
N ASP A 294 -1.59 -6.54 10.83
CA ASP A 294 -1.41 -7.81 11.54
C ASP A 294 -2.59 -8.77 11.40
N GLY A 295 -3.67 -8.34 10.75
CA GLY A 295 -4.92 -9.08 10.76
C GLY A 295 -5.54 -9.06 12.16
N GLU A 296 -6.77 -8.58 12.32
CA GLU A 296 -7.39 -8.65 13.65
C GLU A 296 -7.41 -10.12 14.13
N ALA A 297 -6.77 -10.37 15.27
CA ALA A 297 -7.11 -11.53 16.07
C ALA A 297 -8.54 -11.30 16.53
N GLU A 298 -9.50 -12.00 15.95
CA GLU A 298 -10.79 -12.16 16.60
C GLU A 298 -10.48 -12.60 18.03
N THR A 299 -10.77 -11.74 18.99
CA THR A 299 -11.02 -12.12 20.38
C THR A 299 -12.41 -12.76 20.48
N GLY A 300 -12.80 -13.53 19.47
CA GLY A 300 -13.91 -14.46 19.55
C GLY A 300 -13.44 -15.67 20.35
N PRO A 301 -14.29 -16.28 21.19
CA PRO A 301 -13.95 -17.53 21.82
C PRO A 301 -13.57 -18.51 20.70
N SER A 302 -12.33 -19.00 20.73
CA SER A 302 -11.98 -20.24 20.03
C SER A 302 -13.03 -21.25 20.44
N THR A 303 -13.92 -21.61 19.51
CA THR A 303 -14.93 -22.63 19.77
C THR A 303 -14.16 -23.91 20.02
N ALA A 304 -13.91 -24.18 21.31
CA ALA A 304 -13.53 -25.49 21.78
C ALA A 304 -14.44 -26.49 21.08
N SER A 305 -13.84 -27.52 20.49
CA SER A 305 -14.50 -28.61 19.76
C SER A 305 -15.91 -28.88 20.30
N ALA A 306 -16.92 -28.40 19.59
CA ALA A 306 -18.30 -28.67 19.93
C ALA A 306 -18.50 -30.19 19.94
N PRO A 307 -19.21 -30.77 20.94
CA PRO A 307 -19.48 -32.20 20.97
C PRO A 307 -20.18 -32.63 19.67
N GLU A 308 -19.89 -33.84 19.17
CA GLU A 308 -20.38 -34.32 17.85
C GLU A 308 -21.90 -34.23 17.66
N THR A 309 -22.65 -34.21 18.76
CA THR A 309 -24.10 -34.05 18.81
C THR A 309 -24.61 -32.64 18.42
N GLU A 310 -23.75 -31.60 18.47
CA GLU A 310 -24.13 -30.21 18.15
C GLU A 310 -24.01 -29.86 16.66
N TYR A 311 -23.42 -30.73 15.83
CA TYR A 311 -23.31 -30.45 14.38
C TYR A 311 -24.59 -30.81 13.59
N ASN A 312 -25.46 -31.66 14.16
CA ASN A 312 -26.69 -32.05 13.49
C ASN A 312 -27.66 -30.86 13.38
N ASN A 313 -28.07 -30.53 12.16
CA ASN A 313 -28.94 -29.40 11.79
C ASN A 313 -28.34 -28.00 12.01
N THR A 314 -27.04 -27.90 12.28
CA THR A 314 -26.36 -26.60 12.35
C THR A 314 -25.98 -26.16 10.94
N PRO A 315 -26.38 -24.96 10.49
CA PRO A 315 -25.93 -24.43 9.21
C PRO A 315 -24.48 -23.95 9.32
N PHE A 316 -23.67 -24.28 8.31
CA PHE A 316 -22.30 -23.82 8.15
C PHE A 316 -22.19 -22.89 6.94
N VAL A 317 -21.27 -21.95 7.01
CA VAL A 317 -20.92 -21.02 5.94
C VAL A 317 -19.41 -20.94 5.81
N VAL A 318 -18.92 -20.68 4.60
CA VAL A 318 -17.50 -20.44 4.35
C VAL A 318 -17.01 -19.27 5.20
N SER A 319 -15.80 -19.42 5.73
CA SER A 319 -15.20 -18.40 6.57
C SER A 319 -14.90 -17.14 5.76
N ASP A 320 -15.28 -15.97 6.28
CA ASP A 320 -14.93 -14.68 5.68
C ASP A 320 -13.42 -14.42 5.69
N ALA A 321 -12.64 -15.24 6.41
CA ALA A 321 -11.19 -15.20 6.48
C ALA A 321 -10.51 -15.76 5.22
N ILE A 322 -11.24 -16.45 4.33
CA ILE A 322 -10.68 -17.00 3.10
C ILE A 322 -11.36 -16.43 1.86
N ARG A 323 -10.60 -16.36 0.76
CA ARG A 323 -11.10 -16.00 -0.55
C ARG A 323 -10.72 -17.06 -1.56
N LEU A 324 -11.68 -17.45 -2.39
CA LEU A 324 -11.47 -18.41 -3.46
C LEU A 324 -11.36 -17.68 -4.80
N ILE A 325 -10.36 -18.03 -5.60
CA ILE A 325 -10.10 -17.45 -6.91
C ILE A 325 -9.86 -18.60 -7.87
N LYS A 326 -10.69 -18.71 -8.92
CA LYS A 326 -10.54 -19.70 -9.99
C LYS A 326 -9.85 -19.04 -11.19
N HIS A 327 -8.86 -19.73 -11.76
CA HIS A 327 -8.08 -19.34 -12.93
C HIS A 327 -8.45 -20.23 -14.15
N LYS A 328 -8.25 -19.79 -15.40
CA LYS A 328 -8.77 -20.50 -16.59
C LYS A 328 -8.22 -21.90 -16.82
N ASP A 329 -7.04 -22.21 -16.29
CA ASP A 329 -6.39 -23.52 -16.42
C ASP A 329 -6.96 -24.53 -15.41
N GLU A 330 -8.10 -24.21 -14.79
CA GLU A 330 -8.71 -24.93 -13.67
C GLU A 330 -7.84 -24.89 -12.40
N SER A 331 -6.77 -24.09 -12.36
CA SER A 331 -6.06 -23.80 -11.10
C SER A 331 -6.95 -22.95 -10.20
N ILE A 332 -6.96 -23.31 -8.92
CA ILE A 332 -7.80 -22.67 -7.92
C ILE A 332 -6.94 -22.23 -6.77
N PHE A 333 -7.10 -20.99 -6.34
CA PHE A 333 -6.34 -20.40 -5.25
C PHE A 333 -7.26 -20.09 -4.09
N MET A 334 -6.82 -20.46 -2.90
CA MET A 334 -7.35 -20.02 -1.63
C MET A 334 -6.39 -18.99 -1.04
N VAL A 335 -6.90 -17.81 -0.73
CA VAL A 335 -6.15 -16.73 -0.09
C VAL A 335 -6.68 -16.55 1.32
N ASN A 336 -5.84 -16.78 2.32
CA ASN A 336 -6.14 -16.40 3.69
C ASN A 336 -5.99 -14.89 3.84
N ARG A 337 -7.10 -14.20 4.11
CA ARG A 337 -7.15 -12.73 4.18
C ARG A 337 -6.41 -12.15 5.38
N LYS A 338 -6.09 -12.99 6.37
CA LYS A 338 -5.38 -12.61 7.58
C LYS A 338 -3.89 -12.82 7.43
N SER A 339 -3.47 -14.04 7.08
CA SER A 339 -2.05 -14.38 6.96
C SER A 339 -1.46 -13.99 5.61
N TYR A 340 -2.29 -13.66 4.61
CA TYR A 340 -1.89 -13.52 3.20
C TYR A 340 -1.23 -14.78 2.65
N GLU A 341 -1.43 -15.92 3.32
CA GLU A 341 -1.06 -17.23 2.78
C GLU A 341 -1.95 -17.54 1.59
N ILE A 342 -1.32 -17.88 0.48
CA ILE A 342 -1.99 -18.25 -0.75
C ILE A 342 -1.61 -19.69 -1.01
N MET A 343 -2.63 -20.51 -1.22
CA MET A 343 -2.49 -21.94 -1.48
C MET A 343 -3.24 -22.29 -2.76
N GLN A 344 -2.60 -23.05 -3.64
CA GLN A 344 -3.31 -23.70 -4.73
C GLN A 344 -4.08 -24.90 -4.15
N ILE A 345 -5.38 -24.99 -4.46
CA ILE A 345 -6.28 -26.03 -3.96
C ILE A 345 -6.85 -26.85 -5.13
N GLY A 346 -7.26 -28.08 -4.85
CA GLY A 346 -7.94 -28.95 -5.82
C GLY A 346 -9.42 -28.61 -6.01
N SER A 347 -10.02 -29.10 -7.09
CA SER A 347 -11.44 -28.91 -7.43
C SER A 347 -12.39 -29.37 -6.32
N VAL A 348 -12.10 -30.51 -5.68
CA VAL A 348 -12.93 -31.06 -4.59
C VAL A 348 -13.05 -30.06 -3.43
N LEU A 349 -11.92 -29.53 -2.94
CA LEU A 349 -11.94 -28.55 -1.85
C LEU A 349 -12.66 -27.26 -2.27
N PHE A 350 -12.44 -26.81 -3.50
CA PHE A 350 -13.12 -25.63 -4.04
C PHE A 350 -14.64 -25.81 -4.12
N ASP A 351 -15.10 -26.96 -4.59
CA ASP A 351 -16.52 -27.27 -4.73
C ASP A 351 -17.19 -27.32 -3.36
N VAL A 352 -16.53 -27.91 -2.35
CA VAL A 352 -17.00 -27.89 -0.96
C VAL A 352 -17.09 -26.47 -0.42
N LEU A 353 -16.02 -25.69 -0.52
CA LEU A 353 -16.02 -24.32 0.00
C LEU A 353 -17.00 -23.41 -0.77
N THR A 354 -17.24 -23.70 -2.05
CA THR A 354 -18.24 -23.01 -2.88
C THR A 354 -19.66 -23.40 -2.47
N PHE A 355 -19.91 -24.67 -2.17
CA PHE A 355 -21.18 -25.16 -1.62
C PHE A 355 -21.54 -24.41 -0.33
N PHE A 356 -20.57 -24.22 0.56
CA PHE A 356 -20.74 -23.46 1.81
C PHE A 356 -20.73 -21.93 1.64
N ARG A 357 -20.73 -21.35 0.42
CA ARG A 357 -20.83 -19.88 0.26
C ARG A 357 -22.10 -19.27 0.83
N THR A 358 -23.13 -20.08 0.95
CA THR A 358 -24.38 -19.75 1.65
C THR A 358 -24.53 -20.71 2.83
N PRO A 359 -25.30 -20.37 3.87
CA PRO A 359 -25.55 -21.28 4.97
C PRO A 359 -26.10 -22.63 4.48
N GLN A 360 -25.37 -23.72 4.72
CA GLN A 360 -25.74 -25.09 4.34
C GLN A 360 -25.72 -26.01 5.56
N GLN A 361 -26.70 -26.92 5.63
CA GLN A 361 -26.72 -27.98 6.65
C GLN A 361 -26.11 -29.27 6.10
N VAL A 362 -25.38 -29.99 6.95
CA VAL A 362 -24.80 -31.31 6.64
C VAL A 362 -25.13 -32.26 7.78
N SER A 363 -25.53 -33.49 7.43
CA SER A 363 -25.86 -34.52 8.41
C SER A 363 -24.64 -35.37 8.71
N THR A 364 -24.41 -35.67 9.98
CA THR A 364 -23.29 -36.51 10.44
C THR A 364 -23.36 -37.95 9.88
N GLY A 365 -24.54 -38.41 9.46
CA GLY A 365 -24.77 -39.77 8.96
C GLY A 365 -24.99 -39.89 7.45
N GLN A 366 -24.92 -38.80 6.68
CA GLN A 366 -25.09 -38.83 5.22
C GLN A 366 -23.93 -38.13 4.52
N PRO A 367 -23.23 -38.79 3.58
CA PRO A 367 -22.16 -38.15 2.85
C PRO A 367 -22.71 -37.03 1.97
N LEU A 368 -21.95 -35.95 1.86
CA LEU A 368 -22.22 -34.87 0.93
C LEU A 368 -21.76 -35.31 -0.47
N VAL A 369 -22.61 -35.21 -1.49
CA VAL A 369 -22.25 -35.55 -2.87
C VAL A 369 -22.21 -34.27 -3.71
N LEU A 370 -21.03 -33.89 -4.18
CA LEU A 370 -20.82 -32.70 -5.02
C LEU A 370 -20.11 -33.13 -6.30
N ASN A 371 -20.68 -32.79 -7.46
CA ASN A 371 -20.07 -33.07 -8.77
C ASN A 371 -19.61 -34.53 -9.02
N GLY A 372 -20.22 -35.50 -8.31
CA GLY A 372 -19.86 -36.91 -8.40
C GLY A 372 -18.87 -37.39 -7.32
N ASP A 373 -18.27 -36.48 -6.56
CA ASP A 373 -17.40 -36.79 -5.42
C ASP A 373 -18.22 -37.01 -4.15
N VAL A 374 -17.85 -38.04 -3.39
CA VAL A 374 -18.48 -38.41 -2.11
C VAL A 374 -17.61 -37.89 -0.96
N ILE A 375 -18.15 -36.95 -0.19
CA ILE A 375 -17.42 -36.21 0.82
C ILE A 375 -17.93 -36.61 2.20
N GLY A 376 -17.06 -37.29 2.94
CA GLY A 376 -17.34 -37.73 4.30
C GLY A 376 -17.42 -36.57 5.28
N PHE A 377 -18.23 -36.73 6.33
CA PHE A 377 -18.38 -35.69 7.35
C PHE A 377 -17.08 -35.37 8.10
N ASP A 378 -16.13 -36.31 8.19
CA ASP A 378 -14.81 -36.04 8.78
C ASP A 378 -14.00 -35.00 8.01
N PHE A 379 -14.16 -34.91 6.68
CA PHE A 379 -13.57 -33.83 5.88
C PHE A 379 -14.17 -32.47 6.27
N VAL A 380 -15.49 -32.41 6.45
CA VAL A 380 -16.18 -31.19 6.92
C VAL A 380 -15.68 -30.79 8.32
N LYS A 381 -15.50 -31.75 9.23
CA LYS A 381 -14.91 -31.49 10.56
C LYS A 381 -13.51 -30.89 10.45
N GLU A 382 -12.68 -31.39 9.53
CA GLU A 382 -11.35 -30.83 9.29
C GLU A 382 -11.44 -29.38 8.79
N LEU A 383 -12.36 -29.06 7.86
CA LEU A 383 -12.58 -27.69 7.41
C LEU A 383 -13.03 -26.75 8.54
N ILE A 384 -13.84 -27.24 9.49
CA ILE A 384 -14.22 -26.49 10.70
C ILE A 384 -13.00 -26.28 11.60
N ALA A 385 -12.22 -27.33 11.83
CA ALA A 385 -11.01 -27.26 12.67
C ALA A 385 -9.95 -26.30 12.10
N LEU A 386 -9.87 -26.21 10.76
CA LEU A 386 -9.01 -25.27 10.04
C LEU A 386 -9.63 -23.86 9.90
N ASN A 387 -10.84 -23.64 10.43
CA ASN A 387 -11.60 -22.39 10.34
C ASN A 387 -11.85 -21.92 8.88
N LEU A 388 -11.97 -22.88 7.95
CA LEU A 388 -12.30 -22.63 6.53
C LEU A 388 -13.81 -22.54 6.33
N ILE A 389 -14.59 -23.18 7.20
CA ILE A 389 -16.04 -23.02 7.33
C ILE A 389 -16.37 -22.83 8.82
N LYS A 390 -17.40 -22.03 9.12
CA LYS A 390 -17.87 -21.69 10.46
C LYS A 390 -19.38 -21.88 10.56
N GLN A 391 -19.92 -21.96 11.78
CA GLN A 391 -21.37 -21.94 11.98
C GLN A 391 -21.94 -20.59 11.50
N ALA A 392 -23.05 -20.63 10.77
CA ALA A 392 -23.64 -19.47 10.08
C ALA A 392 -24.38 -18.49 11.00
#